data_AF-A0A3E0PN59-F1
#
_entry.id   AF-A0A3E0PN59-F1
#
_cell.length_a   1.000
_cell.length_b   1.000
_cell.length_c   1.000
_cell.angle_alpha   90.00
_cell.angle_beta   90.00
_cell.angle_gamma   90.00
#
_symmetry.space_group_name_H-M   'P 1'
#
loop_
_entity.id
_entity.type
_entity.pdbx_description
1 polymer ?
#
loop_
_entity_poly.entity_id
_entity_poly.type
_entity_poly.pdbx_seq_one_letter_code
_entity_poly.pdbx_strand_id
1 'polypeptide(L)'
;MQRGTIAILMILVVAVTAGVVAVVYRVQNQQQAQAFWGNETALLIDRAPNVEVLEIGEARSGIVLDSEDELSQPPPEGNDGKKESEVEEEEKEPLPQAVEFNQVPWIIARSLDGSQAKGVTNLRRALVEDSSFDWTVPEEAKEPVWQYGLAIDDGRNFATVLFDLESRQVGLAGGNETTRLRPEMNEDFREFFAEQLSAPAGETEDETNEADESPADAAQANES
;
A
#
# COMPACT_ATOMS: atom_id res chain seq x y z
N MET A 1 -3.98 59.20 25.21
CA MET A 1 -4.78 58.20 24.46
C MET A 1 -3.96 57.22 23.61
N GLN A 2 -2.72 57.51 23.19
CA GLN A 2 -2.00 56.66 22.23
C GLN A 2 -1.40 55.34 22.77
N ARG A 3 -1.19 55.20 24.09
CA ARG A 3 -0.51 54.01 24.65
C ARG A 3 -1.30 52.71 24.49
N GLY A 4 -2.63 52.77 24.57
CA GLY A 4 -3.49 51.58 24.41
C GLY A 4 -3.52 51.05 22.96
N THR A 5 -3.50 51.95 21.98
CA THR A 5 -3.53 51.59 20.56
C THR A 5 -2.26 50.85 20.13
N ILE A 6 -1.10 51.26 20.65
CA ILE A 6 0.18 50.60 20.35
C ILE A 6 0.19 49.16 20.86
N ALA A 7 -0.34 48.90 22.05
CA ALA A 7 -0.40 47.55 22.62
C ALA A 7 -1.26 46.60 21.75
N ILE A 8 -2.43 47.05 21.30
CA ILE A 8 -3.32 46.26 20.45
C ILE A 8 -2.63 45.93 19.11
N LEU A 9 -1.95 46.92 18.50
CA LEU A 9 -1.22 46.70 17.25
C LEU A 9 -0.09 45.68 17.42
N MET A 10 0.66 45.74 18.52
CA MET A 10 1.74 44.77 18.79
C MET A 10 1.22 43.34 18.92
N ILE A 11 0.12 43.14 19.67
CA ILE A 11 -0.50 41.82 19.83
C ILE A 11 -0.99 41.29 18.47
N LEU A 12 -1.62 42.15 17.66
CA LEU A 12 -2.11 41.77 16.34
C LEU A 12 -0.95 41.34 15.41
N VAL A 13 0.17 42.07 15.42
CA VAL A 13 1.36 41.71 14.62
C VAL A 13 1.93 40.35 15.05
N VAL A 14 2.04 40.09 16.35
CA VAL A 14 2.53 38.80 16.87
C VAL A 14 1.59 37.67 16.46
N ALA A 15 0.28 37.85 16.59
CA ALA A 15 -0.72 36.85 16.22
C ALA A 15 -0.66 36.51 14.72
N VAL A 16 -0.57 37.53 13.86
CA VAL A 16 -0.44 37.33 12.40
C VAL A 16 0.87 36.62 12.07
N THR A 17 1.98 37.02 12.70
CA THR A 17 3.29 36.40 12.46
C THR A 17 3.28 34.92 12.85
N ALA A 18 2.72 34.58 14.02
CA ALA A 18 2.57 33.19 14.45
C ALA A 18 1.69 32.38 13.49
N GLY A 19 0.59 32.97 13.00
CA GLY A 19 -0.27 32.36 11.98
C GLY A 19 0.47 32.06 10.68
N VAL A 20 1.26 33.01 10.17
CA VAL A 20 2.07 32.82 8.96
C VAL A 20 3.11 31.73 9.14
N VAL A 21 3.84 31.75 10.27
CA VAL A 21 4.85 30.72 10.58
C VAL A 21 4.23 29.33 10.64
N ALA A 22 3.06 29.19 11.27
CA ALA A 22 2.35 27.91 11.32
C ALA A 22 1.94 27.39 9.93
N VAL A 23 1.50 28.27 9.03
CA VAL A 23 1.14 27.89 7.64
C VAL A 23 2.38 27.48 6.86
N VAL A 24 3.47 28.25 6.93
CA VAL A 24 4.73 27.92 6.24
C VAL A 24 5.29 26.58 6.73
N TYR A 25 5.29 26.36 8.04
CA TYR A 25 5.74 25.11 8.64
C TYR A 25 4.90 23.92 8.15
N ARG A 26 3.58 24.08 8.05
CA ARG A 26 2.69 23.03 7.52
C ARG A 26 2.95 22.72 6.04
N VAL A 27 3.15 23.76 5.23
CA VAL A 27 3.42 23.58 3.79
C VAL A 27 4.78 22.92 3.56
N GLN A 28 5.80 23.30 4.33
CA GLN A 28 7.13 22.71 4.22
C GLN A 28 7.16 21.23 4.65
N ASN A 29 6.34 20.88 5.65
CA ASN A 29 6.12 19.50 6.09
C ASN A 29 5.08 18.73 5.24
N GLN A 30 4.77 19.13 4.00
CA GLN A 30 4.00 18.27 3.09
C GLN A 30 4.72 18.04 1.75
N GLN A 31 5.87 18.68 1.56
CA GLN A 31 6.58 18.65 0.28
C GLN A 31 7.57 17.50 0.20
N GLN A 32 8.04 16.95 1.32
CA GLN A 32 9.13 15.98 1.28
C GLN A 32 8.64 14.60 0.87
N ALA A 33 7.49 14.14 1.38
CA ALA A 33 6.90 12.88 0.92
C ALA A 33 6.53 12.97 -0.57
N GLN A 34 5.92 14.09 -1.00
CA GLN A 34 5.58 14.28 -2.41
C GLN A 34 6.81 14.34 -3.33
N ALA A 35 7.89 14.98 -2.87
CA ALA A 35 9.15 15.02 -3.62
C ALA A 35 9.79 13.63 -3.72
N PHE A 36 9.76 12.87 -2.62
CA PHE A 36 10.29 11.50 -2.55
C PHE A 36 9.52 10.52 -3.44
N TRP A 37 8.19 10.52 -3.37
CA TRP A 37 7.36 9.62 -4.19
C TRP A 37 7.23 10.07 -5.64
N GLY A 38 7.27 11.38 -5.88
CA GLY A 38 6.73 11.99 -7.09
C GLY A 38 5.22 12.19 -7.01
N ASN A 39 4.70 13.20 -7.71
CA ASN A 39 3.29 13.59 -7.64
C ASN A 39 2.34 12.47 -8.12
N GLU A 40 2.71 11.77 -9.20
CA GLU A 40 1.89 10.69 -9.77
C GLU A 40 1.81 9.50 -8.81
N THR A 41 2.94 9.04 -8.28
CA THR A 41 2.99 7.96 -7.28
C THR A 41 2.28 8.35 -5.99
N ALA A 42 2.43 9.58 -5.50
CA ALA A 42 1.73 10.04 -4.29
C ALA A 42 0.20 10.02 -4.48
N LEU A 43 -0.29 10.43 -5.65
CA LEU A 43 -1.71 10.34 -5.99
C LEU A 43 -2.18 8.90 -6.13
N LEU A 44 -1.35 8.02 -6.71
CA LEU A 44 -1.63 6.60 -6.81
C LEU A 44 -1.73 5.96 -5.42
N ILE A 45 -0.74 6.22 -4.56
CA ILE A 45 -0.75 5.79 -3.16
C ILE A 45 -2.00 6.30 -2.43
N ASP A 46 -2.49 7.51 -2.68
CA ASP A 46 -3.70 8.04 -2.01
C ASP A 46 -5.01 7.44 -2.55
N ARG A 47 -5.14 7.22 -3.86
CA ARG A 47 -6.45 7.01 -4.51
C ARG A 47 -6.67 5.72 -5.29
N ALA A 48 -5.62 5.00 -5.67
CA ALA A 48 -5.74 3.75 -6.39
C ALA A 48 -6.73 2.78 -5.72
N PRO A 49 -7.65 2.15 -6.46
CA PRO A 49 -8.61 1.20 -5.93
C PRO A 49 -7.96 -0.14 -5.56
N ASN A 50 -6.94 -0.57 -6.30
CA ASN A 50 -6.33 -1.88 -6.13
C ASN A 50 -5.06 -1.75 -5.30
N VAL A 51 -4.98 -2.57 -4.26
CA VAL A 51 -3.82 -2.64 -3.38
C VAL A 51 -3.52 -4.10 -3.11
N GLU A 52 -2.26 -4.48 -3.22
CA GLU A 52 -1.80 -5.83 -2.91
C GLU A 52 -0.68 -5.79 -1.89
N VAL A 53 -0.79 -6.67 -0.90
CA VAL A 53 0.20 -6.86 0.14
C VAL A 53 1.15 -7.96 -0.30
N LEU A 54 2.43 -7.60 -0.39
CA LEU A 54 3.48 -8.49 -0.88
C LEU A 54 4.38 -8.92 0.27
N GLU A 55 4.70 -10.21 0.30
CA GLU A 55 5.83 -10.74 1.05
C GLU A 55 7.02 -10.87 0.08
N ILE A 56 8.13 -10.21 0.40
CA ILE A 56 9.30 -10.17 -0.46
C ILE A 56 10.30 -11.23 0.02
N GLY A 57 10.66 -12.14 -0.87
CA GLY A 57 11.70 -13.14 -0.65
C GLY A 57 13.07 -12.61 -1.07
N GLU A 58 14.12 -13.05 -0.37
CA GLU A 58 15.48 -12.80 -0.84
C GLU A 58 15.71 -13.52 -2.18
N ALA A 59 16.03 -12.76 -3.22
CA ALA A 59 16.51 -13.31 -4.50
C ALA A 59 17.86 -14.06 -4.36
N ARG A 60 18.46 -14.08 -3.16
CA ARG A 60 19.82 -14.58 -2.89
C ARG A 60 19.93 -16.09 -2.76
N SER A 61 18.83 -16.84 -2.68
CA SER A 61 18.95 -18.29 -2.79
C SER A 61 19.08 -18.64 -4.26
N GLY A 62 20.33 -18.73 -4.73
CA GLY A 62 20.70 -19.08 -6.09
C GLY A 62 20.03 -20.37 -6.54
N ILE A 63 18.82 -20.24 -7.09
CA ILE A 63 18.27 -21.20 -8.01
C ILE A 63 19.14 -21.07 -9.26
N VAL A 64 20.20 -21.88 -9.27
CA VAL A 64 20.74 -22.40 -10.51
C VAL A 64 19.54 -23.04 -11.19
N LEU A 65 18.94 -22.34 -12.15
CA LEU A 65 17.99 -22.93 -13.09
C LEU A 65 18.77 -23.94 -13.93
N ASP A 66 19.04 -25.11 -13.35
CA ASP A 66 19.33 -26.36 -14.07
C ASP A 66 18.01 -26.82 -14.74
N SER A 67 17.49 -25.99 -15.64
CA SER A 67 16.34 -26.30 -16.49
C SER A 67 16.82 -26.99 -17.76
N GLU A 68 17.51 -28.12 -17.63
CA GLU A 68 17.91 -28.97 -18.77
C GLU A 68 17.08 -30.25 -18.91
N ASP A 69 16.02 -30.45 -18.11
CA ASP A 69 15.32 -31.75 -18.07
C ASP A 69 13.79 -31.64 -18.23
N GLU A 70 13.30 -31.08 -19.35
CA GLU A 70 11.89 -31.28 -19.75
C GLU A 70 11.67 -31.22 -21.26
N LEU A 71 12.24 -32.20 -21.97
CA LEU A 71 11.83 -32.54 -23.34
C LEU A 71 11.38 -33.99 -23.36
N SER A 72 10.11 -34.28 -23.01
CA SER A 72 9.30 -35.42 -23.51
C SER A 72 7.97 -35.56 -22.77
N GLN A 73 6.95 -34.78 -23.11
CA GLN A 73 5.57 -35.24 -22.94
C GLN A 73 4.78 -35.06 -24.25
N PRO A 74 4.15 -36.15 -24.77
CA PRO A 74 3.32 -36.10 -25.96
C PRO A 74 1.96 -35.42 -25.68
N PRO A 75 1.33 -34.83 -26.70
CA PRO A 75 0.10 -34.06 -26.55
C PRO A 75 -1.10 -34.95 -26.15
N PRO A 76 -1.93 -34.54 -25.18
CA PRO A 76 -3.23 -35.16 -24.95
C PRO A 76 -4.23 -34.73 -26.04
N GLU A 77 -4.82 -35.73 -26.68
CA GLU A 77 -5.77 -35.62 -27.80
C GLU A 77 -7.22 -35.67 -27.27
N GLY A 78 -7.99 -34.62 -27.53
CA GLY A 78 -9.46 -34.66 -27.70
C GLY A 78 -10.35 -34.59 -26.46
N ASN A 79 -11.03 -33.45 -26.26
CA ASN A 79 -12.42 -33.46 -25.79
C ASN A 79 -13.19 -32.21 -26.26
N ASP A 80 -14.16 -32.43 -27.13
CA ASP A 80 -15.08 -31.43 -27.69
C ASP A 80 -16.29 -31.21 -26.77
N GLY A 81 -16.61 -29.94 -26.53
CA GLY A 81 -18.01 -29.51 -26.48
C GLY A 81 -18.62 -29.28 -25.10
N LYS A 82 -18.39 -28.10 -24.54
CA LYS A 82 -19.41 -27.40 -23.73
C LYS A 82 -19.21 -25.88 -23.82
N LYS A 83 -20.11 -25.21 -24.53
CA LYS A 83 -20.23 -23.75 -24.53
C LYS A 83 -20.94 -23.35 -23.25
N GLU A 84 -20.17 -23.12 -22.20
CA GLU A 84 -20.62 -22.36 -21.03
C GLU A 84 -20.32 -20.89 -21.29
N SER A 85 -21.30 -20.05 -20.95
CA SER A 85 -21.32 -18.63 -21.19
C SER A 85 -20.06 -17.97 -20.62
N GLU A 86 -19.19 -17.45 -21.50
CA GLU A 86 -18.07 -16.57 -21.16
C GLU A 86 -18.65 -15.33 -20.47
N VAL A 87 -18.58 -15.33 -19.14
CA VAL A 87 -18.36 -14.08 -18.42
C VAL A 87 -16.96 -13.67 -18.85
N GLU A 88 -16.84 -12.57 -19.59
CA GLU A 88 -15.57 -11.92 -19.84
C GLU A 88 -15.01 -11.48 -18.47
N GLU A 89 -14.39 -12.41 -17.75
CA GLU A 89 -13.50 -12.09 -16.65
C GLU A 89 -12.42 -11.22 -17.27
N GLU A 90 -12.42 -9.92 -16.95
CA GLU A 90 -11.32 -9.04 -17.32
C GLU A 90 -10.02 -9.72 -16.89
N GLU A 91 -9.25 -10.17 -17.88
CA GLU A 91 -7.99 -10.88 -17.69
C GLU A 91 -7.02 -9.90 -17.01
N LYS A 92 -7.04 -9.90 -15.68
CA LYS A 92 -6.17 -9.06 -14.85
C LYS A 92 -4.74 -9.40 -15.24
N GLU A 93 -4.00 -8.40 -15.73
CA GLU A 93 -2.60 -8.62 -16.12
C GLU A 93 -1.85 -9.26 -14.96
N PRO A 94 -1.16 -10.38 -15.18
CA PRO A 94 -0.47 -11.07 -14.10
C PRO A 94 0.60 -10.13 -13.54
N LEU A 95 0.53 -9.91 -12.23
CA LEU A 95 1.44 -9.01 -11.54
C LEU A 95 2.89 -9.43 -11.79
N PRO A 96 3.82 -8.46 -11.82
CA PRO A 96 5.22 -8.78 -11.98
C PRO A 96 5.67 -9.74 -10.87
N GLN A 97 6.24 -10.90 -11.23
CA GLN A 97 6.71 -11.90 -10.26
C GLN A 97 7.96 -11.43 -9.47
N ALA A 98 8.58 -10.36 -9.93
CA ALA A 98 9.76 -9.77 -9.32
C ALA A 98 9.65 -8.25 -9.31
N VAL A 99 10.24 -7.63 -8.29
CA VAL A 99 10.33 -6.18 -8.15
C VAL A 99 11.80 -5.79 -8.12
N GLU A 100 12.19 -4.72 -8.82
CA GLU A 100 13.58 -4.27 -8.83
C GLU A 100 13.76 -3.10 -7.86
N PHE A 101 14.86 -3.08 -7.12
CA PHE A 101 15.28 -1.91 -6.34
C PHE A 101 16.79 -1.76 -6.45
N ASN A 102 17.26 -0.55 -6.77
CA ASN A 102 18.68 -0.30 -7.01
C ASN A 102 19.30 -1.29 -8.01
N GLN A 103 18.57 -1.61 -9.10
CA GLN A 103 18.96 -2.59 -10.13
C GLN A 103 19.12 -4.04 -9.64
N VAL A 104 18.67 -4.34 -8.42
CA VAL A 104 18.65 -5.69 -7.87
C VAL A 104 17.21 -6.21 -7.92
N PRO A 105 16.95 -7.34 -8.60
CA PRO A 105 15.63 -7.97 -8.58
C PRO A 105 15.39 -8.67 -7.25
N TRP A 106 14.15 -8.59 -6.78
CA TRP A 106 13.63 -9.24 -5.58
C TRP A 106 12.42 -10.08 -5.98
N ILE A 107 12.32 -11.28 -5.39
CA ILE A 107 11.26 -12.23 -5.74
C ILE A 107 10.06 -11.95 -4.84
N ILE A 108 8.86 -11.91 -5.42
CA ILE A 108 7.63 -11.87 -4.63
C ILE A 108 7.35 -13.29 -4.14
N ALA A 109 7.47 -13.53 -2.83
CA ALA A 109 7.22 -14.82 -2.22
C ALA A 109 5.72 -15.12 -2.11
N ARG A 110 4.92 -14.09 -1.80
CA ARG A 110 3.47 -14.16 -1.66
C ARG A 110 2.84 -12.83 -2.07
N SER A 111 1.68 -12.87 -2.72
CA SER A 111 0.81 -11.69 -2.93
C SER A 111 -0.58 -12.00 -2.39
N LEU A 112 -1.19 -11.01 -1.74
CA LEU A 112 -2.56 -11.04 -1.22
C LEU A 112 -3.28 -9.76 -1.63
N ASP A 113 -4.56 -9.87 -2.00
CA ASP A 113 -5.40 -8.68 -2.22
C ASP A 113 -5.58 -7.95 -0.88
N GLY A 114 -5.07 -6.73 -0.83
CA GLY A 114 -5.15 -5.82 0.31
C GLY A 114 -6.15 -4.69 0.11
N SER A 115 -6.92 -4.68 -0.98
CA SER A 115 -7.82 -3.57 -1.33
C SER A 115 -8.91 -3.35 -0.27
N GLN A 116 -9.32 -4.42 0.43
CA GLN A 116 -10.27 -4.39 1.55
C GLN A 116 -9.61 -4.64 2.91
N ALA A 117 -8.27 -4.69 2.98
CA ALA A 117 -7.56 -4.96 4.21
C ALA A 117 -7.84 -3.87 5.25
N LYS A 118 -8.20 -4.30 6.46
CA LYS A 118 -8.36 -3.39 7.59
C LYS A 118 -7.05 -2.62 7.81
N GLY A 119 -7.14 -1.29 7.89
CA GLY A 119 -5.98 -0.42 8.09
C GLY A 119 -5.28 0.04 6.81
N VAL A 120 -5.63 -0.49 5.63
CA VAL A 120 -4.98 -0.08 4.35
C VAL A 120 -5.12 1.42 4.10
N THR A 121 -6.28 2.02 4.39
CA THR A 121 -6.51 3.46 4.27
C THR A 121 -5.59 4.28 5.18
N ASN A 122 -5.36 3.81 6.41
CA ASN A 122 -4.47 4.49 7.35
C ASN A 122 -3.02 4.38 6.91
N LEU A 123 -2.61 3.19 6.44
CA LEU A 123 -1.27 2.96 5.92
C LEU A 123 -0.97 3.85 4.71
N ARG A 124 -1.87 3.90 3.72
CA ARG A 124 -1.73 4.75 2.53
C ARG A 124 -1.62 6.23 2.88
N ARG A 125 -2.49 6.67 3.79
CA ARG A 125 -2.44 8.05 4.29
C ARG A 125 -1.12 8.36 5.00
N ALA A 126 -0.63 7.44 5.82
CA ALA A 126 0.66 7.59 6.49
C ALA A 126 1.81 7.71 5.46
N LEU A 127 1.77 6.95 4.36
CA LEU A 127 2.81 7.02 3.32
C LEU A 127 2.91 8.39 2.63
N VAL A 128 1.79 9.12 2.51
CA VAL A 128 1.79 10.45 1.86
C VAL A 128 1.94 11.61 2.85
N GLU A 129 1.96 11.34 4.16
CA GLU A 129 2.14 12.34 5.20
C GLU A 129 3.62 12.43 5.64
N ASP A 130 4.26 13.60 5.49
CA ASP A 130 5.67 13.79 5.89
C ASP A 130 5.92 13.47 7.37
N SER A 131 4.91 13.60 8.23
CA SER A 131 5.03 13.27 9.66
C SER A 131 5.35 11.80 9.93
N SER A 132 5.14 10.93 8.95
CA SER A 132 5.42 9.50 9.07
C SER A 132 6.89 9.15 8.90
N PHE A 133 7.69 10.09 8.39
CA PHE A 133 9.09 9.88 8.08
C PHE A 133 10.01 10.73 8.96
N ASP A 134 11.23 10.25 9.09
CA ASP A 134 12.33 10.96 9.71
C ASP A 134 13.28 11.50 8.64
N TRP A 135 12.95 12.70 8.15
CA TRP A 135 13.74 13.43 7.16
C TRP A 135 15.04 14.02 7.73
N THR A 136 15.25 13.94 9.04
CA THR A 136 16.41 14.58 9.68
C THR A 136 17.62 13.66 9.75
N VAL A 137 17.40 12.35 9.64
CA VAL A 137 18.46 11.36 9.68
C VAL A 137 18.98 11.15 8.27
N PRO A 138 20.27 11.42 8.02
CA PRO A 138 20.89 11.10 6.74
C PRO A 138 20.70 9.61 6.43
N GLU A 139 20.50 9.28 5.15
CA GLU A 139 20.45 7.90 4.70
C GLU A 139 21.70 7.16 5.21
N GLU A 140 21.49 6.19 6.10
CA GLU A 140 22.56 5.28 6.50
C GLU A 140 22.83 4.34 5.33
N ALA A 141 24.10 4.15 4.98
CA ALA A 141 24.54 3.29 3.88
C ALA A 141 24.33 1.78 4.12
N LYS A 142 23.42 1.39 5.03
CA LYS A 142 23.04 0.00 5.20
C LYS A 142 22.14 -0.39 4.03
N GLU A 143 22.53 -1.44 3.32
CA GLU A 143 21.68 -2.03 2.27
C GLU A 143 20.36 -2.50 2.90
N PRO A 144 19.20 -2.07 2.35
CA PRO A 144 17.90 -2.49 2.86
C PRO A 144 17.70 -3.98 2.61
N VAL A 145 17.07 -4.66 3.56
CA VAL A 145 16.58 -6.03 3.39
C VAL A 145 15.07 -5.92 3.22
N TRP A 146 14.58 -5.89 1.99
CA TRP A 146 13.14 -5.74 1.75
C TRP A 146 12.41 -7.01 2.20
N GLN A 147 11.53 -6.90 3.20
CA GLN A 147 10.71 -8.02 3.67
C GLN A 147 9.28 -7.94 3.17
N TYR A 148 8.77 -6.72 2.94
CA TYR A 148 7.38 -6.50 2.54
C TYR A 148 7.29 -5.51 1.39
N GLY A 149 6.19 -5.59 0.66
CA GLY A 149 5.83 -4.64 -0.38
C GLY A 149 4.35 -4.30 -0.34
N LEU A 150 4.01 -3.14 -0.89
CA LEU A 150 2.65 -2.74 -1.19
C LEU A 150 2.59 -2.38 -2.67
N ALA A 151 2.00 -3.25 -3.48
CA ALA A 151 1.72 -2.97 -4.87
C ALA A 151 0.41 -2.20 -4.97
N ILE A 152 0.40 -1.14 -5.76
CA ILE A 152 -0.71 -0.21 -5.88
C ILE A 152 -0.96 0.02 -7.36
N ASP A 153 -2.22 -0.15 -7.77
CA ASP A 153 -2.61 -0.12 -9.17
C ASP A 153 -3.96 0.60 -9.35
N ASP A 154 -4.03 1.48 -10.35
CA ASP A 154 -5.26 2.13 -10.80
C ASP A 154 -5.75 1.66 -12.18
N GLY A 155 -5.14 0.60 -12.71
CA GLY A 155 -5.38 0.03 -14.03
C GLY A 155 -4.63 0.75 -15.16
N ARG A 156 -3.93 1.85 -14.86
CA ARG A 156 -3.09 2.58 -15.82
C ARG A 156 -1.67 2.77 -15.33
N ASN A 157 -1.55 3.03 -14.04
CA ASN A 157 -0.31 3.31 -13.34
C ASN A 157 -0.13 2.28 -12.24
N PHE A 158 1.11 1.81 -12.11
CA PHE A 158 1.49 0.81 -11.13
C PHE A 158 2.70 1.32 -10.34
N ALA A 159 2.68 1.10 -9.02
CA ALA A 159 3.81 1.38 -8.15
C ALA A 159 3.91 0.33 -7.04
N THR A 160 5.13 -0.06 -6.69
CA THR A 160 5.37 -0.92 -5.52
C THR A 160 6.20 -0.18 -4.49
N VAL A 161 5.66 -0.01 -3.29
CA VAL A 161 6.38 0.53 -2.13
C VAL A 161 7.01 -0.64 -1.38
N LEU A 162 8.31 -0.58 -1.11
CA LEU A 162 9.07 -1.63 -0.42
C LEU A 162 9.37 -1.21 1.01
N PHE A 163 9.34 -2.17 1.94
CA PHE A 163 9.53 -1.93 3.37
C PHE A 163 10.60 -2.85 3.96
N ASP A 164 11.60 -2.24 4.59
CA ASP A 164 12.51 -2.89 5.54
C ASP A 164 12.12 -2.41 6.94
N LEU A 165 11.24 -3.16 7.61
CA LEU A 165 10.69 -2.79 8.93
C LEU A 165 11.66 -3.06 10.09
N GLU A 166 12.79 -3.72 9.82
CA GLU A 166 13.88 -3.86 10.80
C GLU A 166 14.75 -2.61 10.82
N SER A 167 15.15 -2.13 9.64
CA SER A 167 15.94 -0.90 9.49
C SER A 167 15.07 0.36 9.45
N ARG A 168 13.74 0.20 9.44
CA ARG A 168 12.72 1.25 9.27
C ARG A 168 12.87 1.99 7.96
N GLN A 169 13.34 1.34 6.91
CA GLN A 169 13.50 1.96 5.60
C GLN A 169 12.29 1.67 4.74
N VAL A 170 11.94 2.63 3.90
CA VAL A 170 10.95 2.49 2.84
C VAL A 170 11.54 2.99 1.53
N GLY A 171 11.15 2.38 0.42
CA GLY A 171 11.62 2.75 -0.92
C GLY A 171 10.55 2.52 -1.98
N LEU A 172 10.77 3.07 -3.16
CA LEU A 172 9.94 2.80 -4.33
C LEU A 172 10.65 1.81 -5.24
N ALA A 173 9.98 0.73 -5.65
CA ALA A 173 10.50 -0.19 -6.65
C ALA A 173 10.79 0.55 -7.98
N GLY A 174 11.84 0.13 -8.68
CA GLY A 174 12.43 0.81 -9.84
C GLY A 174 13.33 2.01 -9.47
N GLY A 175 13.26 2.48 -8.23
CA GLY A 175 14.08 3.56 -7.71
C GLY A 175 15.38 3.09 -7.04
N ASN A 176 16.10 4.06 -6.48
CA ASN A 176 17.31 3.87 -5.68
C ASN A 176 17.34 4.76 -4.42
N GLU A 177 16.28 5.53 -4.18
CA GLU A 177 16.16 6.40 -3.01
C GLU A 177 15.41 5.65 -1.89
N THR A 178 15.80 5.93 -0.66
CA THR A 178 15.12 5.41 0.53
C THR A 178 14.79 6.55 1.49
N THR A 179 13.78 6.35 2.32
CA THR A 179 13.59 7.21 3.49
C THR A 179 13.33 6.35 4.72
N ARG A 180 13.37 6.98 5.90
CA ARG A 180 13.23 6.30 7.18
C ARG A 180 11.86 6.57 7.77
N LEU A 181 11.14 5.52 8.12
CA LEU A 181 9.90 5.61 8.90
C LEU A 181 10.23 6.02 10.34
N ARG A 182 9.34 6.82 10.92
CA ARG A 182 9.38 7.07 12.36
C ARG A 182 9.08 5.79 13.13
N PRO A 183 9.64 5.61 14.34
CA PRO A 183 9.44 4.40 15.11
C PRO A 183 7.96 4.07 15.34
N GLU A 184 7.13 5.07 15.61
CA GLU A 184 5.70 4.89 15.85
C GLU A 184 4.98 4.33 14.61
N MET A 185 5.24 4.90 13.44
CA MET A 185 4.63 4.42 12.19
C MET A 185 5.16 3.05 11.76
N ASN A 186 6.42 2.76 12.05
CA ASN A 186 7.00 1.44 11.77
C ASN A 186 6.34 0.33 12.58
N GLU A 187 5.90 0.62 13.81
CA GLU A 187 5.14 -0.32 14.65
C GLU A 187 3.76 -0.58 14.04
N ASP A 188 3.03 0.47 13.65
CA ASP A 188 1.73 0.36 12.98
C ASP A 188 1.84 -0.46 11.67
N PHE A 189 2.89 -0.24 10.89
CA PHE A 189 3.10 -0.99 9.64
C PHE A 189 3.43 -2.45 9.92
N ARG A 190 4.24 -2.73 10.94
CA ARG A 190 4.56 -4.10 11.35
C ARG A 190 3.31 -4.85 11.79
N GLU A 191 2.43 -4.22 12.57
CA GLU A 191 1.15 -4.79 12.97
C GLU A 191 0.28 -5.10 11.74
N PHE A 192 0.16 -4.14 10.82
CA PHE A 192 -0.59 -4.33 9.58
C PHE A 192 -0.08 -5.53 8.76
N PHE A 193 1.22 -5.59 8.44
CA PHE A 193 1.76 -6.69 7.64
C PHE A 193 1.66 -8.04 8.37
N ALA A 194 1.83 -8.05 9.70
CA ALA A 194 1.64 -9.26 10.49
C ALA A 194 0.18 -9.73 10.43
N GLU A 195 -0.81 -8.84 10.57
CA GLU A 195 -2.24 -9.18 10.48
C GLU A 195 -2.58 -9.75 9.09
N GLN A 196 -2.15 -9.08 8.01
CA GLN A 196 -2.49 -9.48 6.65
C GLN A 196 -1.81 -10.79 6.21
N LEU A 197 -0.54 -10.99 6.59
CA LEU A 197 0.23 -12.15 6.13
C LEU A 197 0.09 -13.39 7.05
N SER A 198 -0.35 -13.20 8.30
CA SER A 198 -0.61 -14.33 9.23
C SER A 198 -1.90 -15.09 8.92
N ALA A 199 -2.82 -14.51 8.13
CA ALA A 199 -4.05 -15.19 7.75
C ALA A 199 -3.71 -16.45 6.92
N PRO A 200 -4.17 -17.65 7.33
CA PRO A 200 -3.99 -18.85 6.54
C PRO A 200 -4.69 -18.65 5.19
N ALA A 201 -4.01 -19.00 4.10
CA ALA A 201 -4.42 -18.73 2.71
C ALA A 201 -5.71 -19.46 2.25
N GLY A 202 -6.59 -19.87 3.16
CA GLY A 202 -7.76 -20.70 2.85
C GLY A 202 -8.98 -20.47 3.72
N GLU A 203 -8.99 -19.46 4.61
CA GLU A 203 -10.23 -19.00 5.25
C GLU A 203 -10.71 -17.75 4.51
N THR A 204 -10.92 -17.88 3.20
CA THR A 204 -11.95 -17.05 2.56
C THR A 204 -13.22 -17.56 3.20
N GLU A 205 -13.73 -16.81 4.18
CA GLU A 205 -15.09 -17.01 4.67
C GLU A 205 -15.96 -16.91 3.43
N ASP A 206 -16.27 -18.08 2.86
CA ASP A 206 -17.40 -18.32 1.99
C ASP A 206 -18.59 -18.03 2.91
N GLU A 207 -18.82 -16.73 3.17
CA GLU A 207 -19.88 -16.18 3.97
C GLU A 207 -21.12 -16.57 3.19
N THR A 208 -21.54 -17.78 3.55
CA THR A 208 -22.48 -18.60 2.84
C THR A 208 -23.76 -17.84 2.97
N ASN A 209 -24.05 -17.02 1.96
CA ASN A 209 -25.36 -16.79 1.40
C ASN A 209 -26.47 -17.18 2.40
N GLU A 210 -26.69 -16.35 3.42
CA GLU A 210 -27.93 -16.34 4.22
C GLU A 210 -29.05 -15.74 3.35
N ALA A 211 -29.19 -16.27 2.14
CA ALA A 211 -30.45 -16.38 1.47
C ALA A 211 -31.21 -17.48 2.22
N ASP A 212 -32.04 -17.08 3.19
CA ASP A 212 -33.43 -17.57 3.34
C ASP A 212 -33.98 -17.26 4.76
N GLU A 213 -34.23 -15.98 5.06
CA GLU A 213 -35.38 -15.66 5.91
C GLU A 213 -36.11 -14.46 5.31
N SER A 214 -36.89 -14.76 4.27
CA SER A 214 -37.98 -13.90 3.81
C SER A 214 -39.05 -13.83 4.91
N PRO A 215 -39.31 -12.67 5.57
CA PRO A 215 -40.47 -12.53 6.44
C PRO A 215 -41.73 -12.33 5.56
N ALA A 216 -42.18 -13.41 4.94
CA ALA A 216 -43.47 -13.49 4.27
C ALA A 216 -44.57 -13.85 5.28
N ASP A 217 -44.73 -13.12 6.39
CA ASP A 217 -45.99 -13.14 7.15
C ASP A 217 -46.06 -12.06 8.23
N ALA A 218 -46.69 -10.91 7.93
CA ALA A 218 -47.34 -10.05 8.94
C ALA A 218 -48.26 -9.02 8.27
N ALA A 219 -49.14 -9.48 7.39
CA ALA A 219 -50.30 -8.71 6.94
C ALA A 219 -51.57 -9.29 7.56
N GLN A 220 -51.82 -9.03 8.85
CA GLN A 220 -53.17 -9.20 9.43
C GLN A 220 -53.53 -8.07 10.41
N ALA A 221 -54.55 -7.34 9.98
CA ALA A 221 -55.68 -6.84 10.76
C ALA A 221 -55.41 -5.96 12.00
N ASN A 222 -55.73 -4.66 11.87
CA ASN A 222 -56.63 -4.07 12.85
C ASN A 222 -57.49 -2.96 12.22
N GLU A 223 -58.71 -3.33 11.85
CA GLU A 223 -59.87 -2.44 11.79
C GLU A 223 -60.38 -2.23 13.23
N SER A 224 -60.54 -0.98 13.68
CA SER A 224 -61.66 -0.43 14.48
C SER A 224 -61.32 0.94 15.06
#